data_AF-A0A2E9BCA7-F1
#
_entry.id   AF-A0A2E9BCA7-F1
#
_cell.length_a   1.000
_cell.length_b   1.000
_cell.length_c   1.000
_cell.angle_alpha   90.00
_cell.angle_beta   90.00
_cell.angle_gamma   90.00
#
_symmetry.space_group_name_H-M   'P 1'
#
loop_
_entity.id
_entity.type
_entity.pdbx_description
1 polymer ?
#
loop_
_entity_poly.entity_id
_entity_poly.type
_entity_poly.pdbx_seq_one_letter_code
_entity_poly.pdbx_strand_id
1 'polypeptide(L)'
;MGTRLYFEAVDGNSGFELWVHETTNGSTWQAADINSGSSSGYPTDITAMGTRLYFEAIDGVTGYELWVHETICGCTWQVADIYSGGGSGYANYITVMDTRLYFESKGTYSGYELSMMEIEHTITYS
;
A
#
# COMPACT_ATOMS: atom_id res chain seq x y z
N MET A 1 7.89 -5.73 -9.44
CA MET A 1 7.41 -4.94 -10.60
C MET A 1 8.58 -4.66 -11.51
N GLY A 2 8.60 -5.22 -12.73
CA GLY A 2 9.81 -5.22 -13.55
C GLY A 2 10.98 -5.86 -12.79
N THR A 3 12.10 -5.16 -12.69
CA THR A 3 13.33 -5.59 -11.99
C THR A 3 13.37 -5.19 -10.51
N ARG A 4 12.27 -4.67 -9.98
CA ARG A 4 12.16 -4.21 -8.59
C ARG A 4 11.37 -5.19 -7.73
N LEU A 5 11.94 -5.56 -6.60
CA LEU A 5 11.28 -6.31 -5.53
C LEU A 5 10.84 -5.32 -4.45
N TYR A 6 9.57 -5.38 -4.04
CA TYR A 6 9.03 -4.53 -2.98
C TYR A 6 8.67 -5.39 -1.77
N PHE A 7 9.02 -4.92 -0.59
CA PHE A 7 8.90 -5.68 0.66
C PHE A 7 8.93 -4.76 1.87
N GLU A 8 8.47 -5.28 3.00
CA GLU A 8 8.63 -4.64 4.30
C GLU A 8 10.07 -4.79 4.80
N ALA A 9 10.69 -3.71 5.25
CA ALA A 9 11.99 -3.78 5.94
C ALA A 9 12.20 -2.60 6.90
N VAL A 10 13.29 -2.68 7.67
CA VAL A 10 13.70 -1.69 8.67
C VAL A 10 15.23 -1.52 8.60
N ASP A 11 15.72 -0.29 8.77
CA ASP A 11 17.16 0.03 8.74
C ASP A 11 17.76 0.44 10.09
N GLY A 12 16.92 0.52 11.14
CA GLY A 12 17.32 0.95 12.47
C GLY A 12 17.23 2.47 12.71
N ASN A 13 16.92 3.25 11.67
CA ASN A 13 16.64 4.67 11.74
C ASN A 13 15.13 4.94 11.63
N SER A 14 14.45 4.24 10.73
CA SER A 14 12.98 4.18 10.64
C SER A 14 12.42 2.96 11.36
N GLY A 15 11.09 2.85 11.48
CA GLY A 15 10.45 1.57 11.74
C GLY A 15 10.33 0.72 10.46
N PHE A 16 9.45 -0.29 10.51
CA PHE A 16 9.13 -1.13 9.36
C PHE A 16 8.32 -0.35 8.33
N GLU A 17 8.90 -0.20 7.13
CA GLU A 17 8.38 0.66 6.08
C GLU A 17 8.41 -0.06 4.72
N LEU A 18 7.98 0.62 3.64
CA LEU A 18 8.01 0.05 2.29
C LEU A 18 9.40 0.21 1.69
N TRP A 19 10.04 -0.90 1.36
CA TRP A 19 11.37 -0.95 0.77
C TRP A 19 11.34 -1.54 -0.64
N VAL A 20 12.37 -1.20 -1.41
CA VAL A 20 12.57 -1.73 -2.75
C VAL A 20 14.02 -2.16 -2.96
N HIS A 21 14.19 -3.28 -3.67
CA HIS A 21 15.48 -3.77 -4.15
C HIS A 21 15.47 -3.84 -5.67
N GLU A 22 16.43 -3.18 -6.32
CA GLU A 22 16.64 -3.20 -7.76
C GLU A 22 17.63 -4.30 -8.14
N THR A 23 17.13 -5.35 -8.79
CA THR A 23 17.93 -6.53 -9.09
C THR A 23 19.00 -6.28 -10.16
N THR A 24 18.86 -5.22 -10.97
CA THR A 24 19.84 -4.92 -12.03
C THR A 24 21.14 -4.33 -11.51
N ASN A 25 21.11 -3.60 -10.41
CA ASN A 25 22.28 -2.94 -9.84
C ASN A 25 22.56 -3.32 -8.36
N GLY A 26 21.69 -4.13 -7.75
CA GLY A 26 21.82 -4.60 -6.37
C GLY A 26 21.55 -3.53 -5.31
N SER A 27 20.99 -2.38 -5.69
CA SER A 27 20.66 -1.31 -4.75
C SER A 27 19.37 -1.60 -3.99
N THR A 28 19.33 -1.16 -2.73
CA THR A 28 18.16 -1.25 -1.85
C THR A 28 17.92 0.12 -1.23
N TRP A 29 16.68 0.60 -1.23
CA TRP A 29 16.32 1.87 -0.62
C TRP A 29 14.88 1.85 -0.09
N GLN A 30 14.59 2.74 0.86
CA GLN A 30 13.24 2.96 1.36
C GLN A 30 12.41 3.64 0.26
N ALA A 31 11.35 2.99 -0.18
CA ALA A 31 10.46 3.50 -1.23
C ALA A 31 9.43 4.48 -0.66
N ALA A 32 9.00 4.27 0.58
CA ALA A 32 8.10 5.16 1.30
C ALA A 32 8.33 5.06 2.81
N ASP A 33 8.34 6.20 3.49
CA ASP A 33 8.20 6.32 4.95
C ASP A 33 6.74 6.65 5.24
N ILE A 34 5.95 5.63 5.58
CA ILE A 34 4.49 5.71 5.76
C ILE A 34 4.19 6.26 7.16
N ASN A 35 4.90 5.76 8.19
CA ASN A 35 4.74 6.22 9.57
C ASN A 35 6.02 6.92 10.05
N SER A 36 6.04 8.23 9.82
CA SER A 36 7.25 9.04 9.95
C SER A 36 8.05 8.83 11.25
N GLY A 37 9.37 8.82 11.12
CA GLY A 37 10.30 8.70 12.24
C GLY A 37 10.58 7.24 12.62
N SER A 38 10.69 6.95 13.92
CA SER A 38 11.01 5.60 14.40
C SER A 38 9.79 4.68 14.53
N SER A 39 8.61 5.17 14.15
CA SER A 39 7.37 4.40 14.12
C SER A 39 7.35 3.50 12.88
N SER A 40 6.48 2.49 12.87
CA SER A 40 6.37 1.52 11.78
C SER A 40 5.07 1.69 11.03
N GLY A 41 5.13 1.70 9.70
CA GLY A 41 4.00 1.69 8.80
C GLY A 41 3.43 0.31 8.49
N TYR A 42 4.21 -0.74 8.73
CA TYR A 42 3.82 -2.15 8.55
C TYR A 42 3.11 -2.45 7.21
N PRO A 43 3.75 -2.18 6.06
CA PRO A 43 3.17 -2.50 4.75
C PRO A 43 3.03 -4.01 4.53
N THR A 44 1.80 -4.51 4.46
CA THR A 44 1.47 -5.93 4.29
C THR A 44 0.59 -6.16 3.05
N ASP A 45 0.43 -7.42 2.63
CA ASP A 45 -0.40 -7.81 1.47
C ASP A 45 -0.09 -7.06 0.15
N ILE A 46 1.19 -6.75 -0.06
CA ILE A 46 1.69 -5.99 -1.21
C ILE A 46 1.34 -6.68 -2.53
N THR A 47 0.45 -6.06 -3.29
CA THR A 47 -0.10 -6.57 -4.54
C THR A 47 0.13 -5.58 -5.67
N ALA A 48 0.72 -6.03 -6.77
CA ALA A 48 1.00 -5.17 -7.93
C ALA A 48 -0.17 -5.16 -8.92
N MET A 49 -0.50 -3.97 -9.45
CA MET A 49 -1.40 -3.79 -10.59
C MET A 49 -0.93 -2.64 -11.47
N GLY A 50 -0.57 -2.94 -12.72
CA GLY A 50 -0.02 -1.93 -13.63
C GLY A 50 1.29 -1.34 -13.08
N THR A 51 1.31 -0.03 -12.83
CA THR A 51 2.45 0.69 -12.24
C THR A 51 2.29 0.97 -10.74
N ARG A 52 1.25 0.43 -10.12
CA ARG A 52 0.91 0.65 -8.72
C ARG A 52 1.09 -0.61 -7.88
N LEU A 53 1.47 -0.40 -6.63
CA LEU A 53 1.41 -1.39 -5.55
C LEU A 53 0.28 -0.99 -4.62
N TYR A 54 -0.58 -1.94 -4.27
CA TYR A 54 -1.62 -1.80 -3.27
C TYR A 54 -1.27 -2.66 -2.06
N PHE A 55 -1.42 -2.13 -0.86
CA PHE A 55 -1.01 -2.79 0.37
C PHE A 55 -1.80 -2.23 1.56
N GLU A 56 -1.89 -2.99 2.64
CA GLU A 56 -2.34 -2.46 3.93
C GLU A 56 -1.17 -1.76 4.63
N ALA A 57 -1.42 -0.62 5.27
CA ALA A 57 -0.44 0.06 6.13
C ALA A 57 -1.11 1.02 7.13
N ILE A 58 -0.32 1.53 8.09
CA ILE A 58 -0.74 2.49 9.13
C ILE A 58 0.18 3.72 9.16
N ASP A 59 -0.35 4.93 9.27
CA ASP A 59 0.45 6.18 9.34
C ASP A 59 0.56 6.77 10.75
N GLY A 60 -0.03 6.09 11.74
CA GLY A 60 -0.10 6.57 13.13
C GLY A 60 -1.20 7.61 13.38
N VAL A 61 -2.00 7.96 12.36
CA VAL A 61 -3.12 8.91 12.43
C VAL A 61 -4.44 8.19 12.14
N THR A 62 -4.49 7.54 10.98
CA THR A 62 -5.53 6.61 10.54
C THR A 62 -5.05 5.20 10.90
N GLY A 63 -5.97 4.26 11.18
CA GLY A 63 -5.56 2.90 11.54
C GLY A 63 -4.94 2.14 10.36
N TYR A 64 -5.02 0.81 10.37
CA TYR A 64 -4.67 0.04 9.17
C TYR A 64 -5.68 0.29 8.06
N GLU A 65 -5.21 0.78 6.93
CA GLU A 65 -6.01 1.23 5.79
C GLU A 65 -5.40 0.74 4.47
N LEU A 66 -6.11 0.94 3.35
CA LEU A 66 -5.60 0.63 2.02
C LEU A 66 -4.69 1.76 1.50
N TRP A 67 -3.46 1.43 1.17
CA TRP A 67 -2.45 2.34 0.63
C TRP A 67 -2.04 1.96 -0.79
N VAL A 68 -1.52 2.95 -1.52
CA VAL A 68 -0.95 2.75 -2.83
C VAL A 68 0.41 3.43 -2.97
N HIS A 69 1.33 2.76 -3.66
CA HIS A 69 2.59 3.33 -4.13
C HIS A 69 2.65 3.29 -5.66
N GLU A 70 2.78 4.46 -6.29
CA GLU A 70 2.93 4.59 -7.74
C GLU A 70 4.41 4.62 -8.12
N THR A 71 4.83 3.61 -8.85
CA THR A 71 6.25 3.36 -9.16
C THR A 71 6.83 4.33 -10.20
N ILE A 72 5.98 5.03 -10.97
CA ILE A 72 6.42 6.06 -11.92
C ILE A 72 6.90 7.32 -11.20
N CYS A 73 6.09 7.86 -10.27
CA CYS A 73 6.42 9.08 -9.51
C CYS A 73 7.26 8.77 -8.26
N GLY A 74 7.25 7.53 -7.77
CA GLY A 74 7.79 7.18 -6.46
C GLY A 74 6.97 7.79 -5.30
N CYS A 75 5.67 7.98 -5.51
CA CYS A 75 4.78 8.65 -4.56
C CYS A 75 3.81 7.64 -3.92
N THR A 76 3.48 7.88 -2.65
CA THR A 76 2.66 7.01 -1.81
C THR A 76 1.51 7.79 -1.19
N TRP A 77 0.31 7.23 -1.20
CA TRP A 77 -0.86 7.84 -0.56
C TRP A 77 -1.87 6.79 -0.10
N GLN A 78 -2.67 7.13 0.90
CA GLN A 78 -3.83 6.35 1.31
C GLN A 78 -4.91 6.42 0.23
N VAL A 79 -5.41 5.28 -0.24
CA VAL A 79 -6.37 5.19 -1.36
C VAL A 79 -7.77 5.62 -0.92
N ALA A 80 -8.18 5.10 0.23
CA ALA A 80 -9.44 5.39 0.85
C ALA A 80 -9.28 5.25 2.36
N ASP A 81 -9.92 6.16 3.11
CA ASP A 81 -10.22 5.95 4.51
C ASP A 81 -11.45 5.02 4.56
N ILE A 82 -11.21 3.72 4.66
CA ILE A 82 -12.28 2.70 4.67
C ILE A 82 -13.00 2.75 6.02
N TYR A 83 -12.32 3.20 7.08
CA TYR A 83 -12.89 3.43 8.40
C TYR A 83 -12.66 4.85 8.88
N SER A 84 -13.67 5.70 8.74
CA SER A 84 -13.60 7.09 9.18
C SER A 84 -13.07 7.25 10.61
N GLY A 85 -11.96 7.98 10.77
CA GLY A 85 -11.34 8.30 12.06
C GLY A 85 -10.14 7.42 12.41
N GLY A 86 -9.85 7.23 13.71
CA GLY A 86 -8.69 6.44 14.16
C GLY A 86 -8.92 4.93 14.22
N GLY A 87 -9.97 4.42 13.57
CA GLY A 87 -10.22 2.99 13.48
C GLY A 87 -9.41 2.36 12.34
N SER A 88 -9.35 1.03 12.30
CA SER A 88 -8.70 0.30 11.21
C SER A 88 -9.78 -0.24 10.27
N GLY A 89 -9.77 0.23 9.03
CA GLY A 89 -10.57 -0.28 7.93
C GLY A 89 -10.13 -1.66 7.48
N TYR A 90 -8.87 -2.04 7.73
CA TYR A 90 -8.23 -3.28 7.29
C TYR A 90 -8.33 -3.48 5.77
N ALA A 91 -7.22 -3.89 5.15
CA ALA A 91 -7.18 -4.18 3.72
C ALA A 91 -6.46 -5.50 3.50
N ASN A 92 -7.04 -6.58 4.01
CA ASN A 92 -6.43 -7.91 3.94
C ASN A 92 -6.80 -8.62 2.65
N TYR A 93 -6.00 -9.61 2.27
CA TYR A 93 -6.24 -10.52 1.15
C TYR A 93 -6.47 -9.80 -0.17
N ILE A 94 -5.69 -8.74 -0.40
CA ILE A 94 -5.78 -7.94 -1.62
C ILE A 94 -5.53 -8.83 -2.84
N THR A 95 -6.45 -8.76 -3.81
CA THR A 95 -6.30 -9.44 -5.09
C THR A 95 -6.82 -8.58 -6.23
N VAL A 96 -6.29 -8.82 -7.42
CA VAL A 96 -6.57 -8.02 -8.61
C VAL A 96 -7.23 -8.92 -9.65
N MET A 97 -8.34 -8.47 -10.21
CA MET A 97 -8.97 -9.06 -11.38
C MET A 97 -9.30 -7.97 -12.38
N ASP A 98 -8.68 -8.03 -13.56
CA ASP A 98 -8.78 -7.02 -14.61
C ASP A 98 -8.47 -5.60 -14.08
N THR A 99 -9.46 -4.72 -14.05
CA THR A 99 -9.35 -3.33 -13.58
C THR A 99 -9.83 -3.14 -12.14
N ARG A 100 -10.05 -4.24 -11.41
CA ARG A 100 -10.67 -4.22 -10.08
C ARG A 100 -9.76 -4.80 -9.03
N LEU A 101 -9.72 -4.13 -7.90
CA LEU A 101 -9.13 -4.62 -6.66
C LEU A 101 -10.25 -5.20 -5.79
N TYR A 102 -10.02 -6.40 -5.26
CA TYR A 102 -10.88 -7.05 -4.28
C TYR A 102 -10.08 -7.25 -3.00
N PHE A 103 -10.70 -6.99 -1.85
CA PHE A 103 -10.02 -7.07 -0.56
C PHE A 103 -11.05 -7.27 0.55
N GLU A 104 -10.61 -7.89 1.63
CA GLU A 104 -11.37 -7.91 2.87
C GLU A 104 -11.19 -6.58 3.59
N SER A 105 -12.30 -5.99 4.01
CA SER A 105 -12.30 -4.78 4.83
C SER A 105 -13.31 -4.88 5.96
N LYS A 106 -13.14 -4.05 6.98
CA LYS A 106 -14.04 -3.92 8.12
C LYS A 106 -14.51 -2.47 8.26
N GLY A 107 -15.79 -2.24 8.09
CA GLY A 107 -16.40 -0.91 8.28
C GLY A 107 -16.68 -0.59 9.76
N THR A 108 -17.08 0.66 10.01
CA THR A 108 -17.44 1.19 11.35
C THR A 108 -18.60 0.46 12.03
N TYR A 109 -19.50 -0.13 11.24
CA TYR A 109 -20.71 -0.79 11.74
C TYR A 109 -20.87 -2.22 11.22
N SER A 110 -19.88 -2.73 10.49
CA SER A 110 -19.89 -4.07 9.90
C SER A 110 -18.73 -4.93 10.42
N GLY A 111 -18.88 -6.25 10.27
CA GLY A 111 -17.76 -7.19 10.42
C GLY A 111 -16.84 -7.11 9.20
N TYR A 112 -16.06 -8.16 8.98
CA TYR A 112 -15.29 -8.29 7.74
C TYR A 112 -16.25 -8.50 6.55
N GLU A 113 -16.02 -7.74 5.49
CA GLU A 113 -16.81 -7.71 4.26
C GLU A 113 -15.86 -7.76 3.05
N LEU A 114 -16.31 -8.39 1.98
CA LEU A 114 -15.60 -8.35 0.70
C LEU A 114 -15.90 -7.02 0.01
N SER A 115 -14.88 -6.17 -0.07
CA SER A 115 -14.91 -4.89 -0.77
C SER A 115 -14.32 -4.99 -2.17
N MET A 116 -14.78 -4.11 -3.05
CA MET A 116 -14.28 -3.99 -4.41
C MET A 116 -14.08 -2.52 -4.75
N MET A 117 -12.94 -2.23 -5.37
CA MET A 117 -12.61 -0.92 -5.91
C MET A 117 -12.29 -1.03 -7.40
N GLU A 118 -12.98 -0.25 -8.22
CA GLU A 118 -12.63 -0.07 -9.62
C GLU A 118 -11.52 0.96 -9.73
N ILE A 119 -10.40 0.59 -10.34
CA ILE A 119 -9.28 1.50 -10.54
C ILE A 119 -9.43 2.12 -11.92
N GLU A 120 -9.75 3.40 -11.95
CA GLU A 120 -9.89 4.12 -13.21
C GLU A 120 -8.58 4.06 -14.01
N HIS A 121 -8.70 3.64 -15.26
CA HIS A 121 -7.63 3.65 -16.24
C HIS A 121 -7.38 5.12 -16.64
N THR A 122 -6.47 5.82 -15.96
CA THR A 122 -6.04 7.14 -16.44
C THR A 122 -5.11 6.94 -17.63
N ILE A 123 -5.67 6.76 -18.83
CA ILE A 123 -4.90 6.83 -20.08
C ILE A 123 -4.74 8.32 -20.39
N THR A 124 -3.63 8.92 -19.98
CA THR A 124 -3.21 10.22 -20.51
C THR A 124 -2.45 10.01 -21.82
N TYR A 125 -3.07 10.38 -22.94
CA TYR A 125 -2.37 10.61 -24.20
C TYR A 125 -1.87 12.06 -24.23
N SER A 126 -0.61 12.26 -24.66
CA SER A 126 -0.11 13.54 -25.17
C SER A 126 0.35 13.37 -26.61
#